data_AF-A0A182RK43-F1
#
_entry.id   AF-A0A182RK43-F1
#
_cell.length_a   1.000
_cell.length_b   1.000
_cell.length_c   1.000
_cell.angle_alpha   90.00
_cell.angle_beta   90.00
_cell.angle_gamma   90.00
#
_symmetry.space_group_name_H-M   'P 1'
#
loop_
_entity.id
_entity.type
_entity.pdbx_description
1 polymer ?
#
loop_
_entity_poly.entity_id
_entity_poly.type
_entity_poly.pdbx_seq_one_letter_code
_entity_poly.pdbx_strand_id
1 'polypeptide(L)'
;MKQVYILLAVLLCTATVADAIVNVYASTCAKCKAIGARYCDYGNLRQGIFCVGQTTINSCGDCQRYGGRCSSFSFLVQCNLF
;
A
#
# COMPACT_ATOMS: atom_id res chain seq x y z
N MET A 1 -12.15 24.73 28.76
CA MET A 1 -12.01 23.25 28.77
C MET A 1 -12.81 22.52 27.67
N LYS A 2 -13.77 23.14 26.96
CA LYS A 2 -14.62 22.45 25.96
C LYS A 2 -13.97 22.26 24.57
N GLN A 3 -13.02 23.12 24.19
CA GLN A 3 -12.38 23.08 22.86
C GLN A 3 -11.36 21.93 22.69
N VAL A 4 -10.73 21.46 23.78
CA VAL A 4 -9.73 20.38 23.72
C VAL A 4 -10.35 19.06 23.26
N TYR A 5 -11.57 18.77 23.70
CA TYR A 5 -12.28 17.53 23.35
C TYR A 5 -12.68 17.47 21.86
N ILE A 6 -12.96 18.61 21.24
CA ILE A 6 -13.34 18.67 19.82
C ILE A 6 -12.10 18.41 18.93
N LEU A 7 -10.96 19.01 19.28
CA LEU A 7 -9.69 18.72 18.60
C LEU A 7 -9.26 17.27 18.75
N LEU A 8 -9.42 16.68 19.94
CA LEU A 8 -9.12 15.26 20.18
C LEU A 8 -10.02 14.33 19.34
N ALA A 9 -11.31 14.65 19.24
CA ALA A 9 -12.27 13.87 18.44
C ALA A 9 -11.95 13.93 16.94
N VAL A 10 -11.54 15.10 16.42
CA VAL A 10 -11.12 15.25 15.02
C VAL A 10 -9.82 14.49 14.74
N LEU A 11 -8.86 14.52 15.67
CA LEU A 11 -7.61 13.75 15.57
C LEU A 11 -7.85 12.23 15.60
N LEU A 12 -8.78 11.75 16.42
CA LEU A 12 -9.16 10.33 16.48
C LEU A 12 -9.90 9.87 15.22
N CYS A 13 -10.73 10.72 14.60
CA CYS A 13 -11.39 10.40 13.33
C CYS A 13 -10.42 10.35 12.13
N THR A 14 -9.25 10.98 12.22
CA THR A 14 -8.20 10.85 11.18
C THR A 14 -7.28 9.64 11.37
N ALA A 15 -7.32 9.01 12.55
CA ALA A 15 -6.44 7.89 12.90
C ALA A 15 -7.02 6.52 12.49
N THR A 16 -8.23 6.46 11.94
CA THR A 16 -8.71 5.25 11.27
C THR A 16 -8.09 5.15 9.88
N VAL A 17 -6.77 5.01 9.83
CA VAL A 17 -6.12 4.24 8.76
C VAL A 17 -6.61 2.82 8.94
N ALA A 18 -7.81 2.54 8.42
CA ALA A 18 -8.22 1.18 8.17
C ALA A 18 -7.08 0.56 7.37
N ASP A 19 -6.52 -0.54 7.86
CA ASP A 19 -5.45 -1.30 7.22
C ASP A 19 -5.90 -1.64 5.79
N ALA A 20 -5.59 -0.76 4.84
CA ALA A 20 -5.99 -0.96 3.47
C ALA A 20 -5.23 -2.20 3.00
N ILE A 21 -5.94 -3.18 2.45
CA ILE A 21 -5.30 -4.37 1.90
C ILE A 21 -4.43 -3.87 0.74
N VAL A 22 -3.11 -3.90 0.91
CA VAL A 22 -2.18 -3.41 -0.11
C VAL A 22 -1.69 -4.57 -0.96
N ASN A 23 -2.19 -4.64 -2.19
CA ASN A 23 -1.68 -5.57 -3.19
C ASN A 23 -0.62 -4.88 -4.03
N VAL A 24 0.62 -5.37 -3.94
CA VAL A 24 1.74 -4.82 -4.73
C VAL A 24 2.13 -5.80 -5.82
N TYR A 25 2.19 -5.30 -7.04
CA TYR A 25 2.68 -6.01 -8.21
C TYR A 25 3.89 -5.30 -8.78
N ALA A 26 4.82 -6.03 -9.38
CA ALA A 26 5.98 -5.48 -10.04
C ALA A 26 6.29 -6.16 -11.38
N SER A 27 7.01 -5.46 -12.25
CA SER A 27 7.47 -6.00 -13.53
C SER A 27 8.52 -7.13 -13.38
N THR A 28 9.27 -7.13 -12.27
CA THR A 28 10.31 -8.15 -12.00
C THR A 28 10.32 -8.55 -10.53
N CYS A 29 10.75 -9.78 -10.23
CA CYS A 29 10.90 -10.24 -8.86
C CYS A 29 11.98 -9.44 -8.09
N ALA A 30 13.01 -8.93 -8.77
CA ALA A 30 14.01 -8.06 -8.18
C ALA A 30 13.39 -6.78 -7.57
N LYS A 31 12.39 -6.19 -8.25
CA LYS A 31 11.64 -5.04 -7.73
C LYS A 31 10.81 -5.40 -6.50
N CYS A 32 10.16 -6.57 -6.51
CA CYS A 32 9.49 -7.07 -5.30
C CYS A 32 10.47 -7.24 -4.13
N LYS A 33 11.67 -7.79 -4.38
CA LYS A 33 12.71 -7.95 -3.35
C LYS A 33 13.21 -6.61 -2.82
N ALA A 34 13.35 -5.59 -3.68
CA ALA A 34 13.78 -4.26 -3.27
C ALA A 34 12.82 -3.58 -2.27
N ILE A 35 11.53 -3.93 -2.30
CA ILE A 35 10.52 -3.46 -1.33
C ILE A 35 10.28 -4.45 -0.17
N GLY A 36 11.17 -5.43 0.00
CA GLY A 36 11.12 -6.36 1.13
C GLY A 36 10.16 -7.55 0.97
N ALA A 37 9.75 -7.91 -0.25
CA ALA A 37 8.91 -9.08 -0.44
C ALA A 37 9.61 -10.39 -0.05
N ARG A 38 8.89 -11.26 0.66
CA ARG A 38 9.39 -12.59 1.06
C ARG A 38 9.40 -13.53 -0.13
N TYR A 39 8.37 -13.46 -0.97
CA TYR A 39 8.21 -14.31 -2.16
C TYR A 39 7.69 -13.50 -3.35
N CYS A 40 7.94 -14.01 -4.54
CA CYS A 40 7.46 -13.47 -5.80
C CYS A 40 6.48 -14.47 -6.41
N ASP A 41 5.21 -14.11 -6.50
CA ASP A 41 4.17 -14.96 -7.06
C ASP A 41 3.84 -14.53 -8.49
N TYR A 42 3.88 -15.47 -9.43
CA TYR A 42 3.67 -15.25 -10.85
C TYR A 42 2.21 -15.53 -11.28
N GLY A 43 1.30 -15.75 -10.34
CA GLY A 43 -0.04 -16.28 -10.57
C GLY A 43 -0.95 -15.46 -11.49
N ASN A 44 -0.73 -14.16 -11.67
CA ASN A 44 -1.56 -13.34 -12.55
C ASN A 44 -0.74 -12.38 -13.42
N LEU A 45 -0.16 -12.91 -14.50
CA LEU A 45 0.75 -12.19 -15.41
C LEU A 45 0.15 -10.90 -16.00
N ARG A 46 -1.17 -10.76 -16.05
CA ARG A 46 -1.83 -9.51 -16.50
C ARG A 46 -1.56 -8.32 -15.58
N GLN A 47 -1.34 -8.55 -14.30
CA GLN A 47 -1.07 -7.51 -13.30
C GLN A 47 0.42 -7.40 -12.95
N GLY A 48 1.24 -8.37 -13.37
CA GLY A 48 2.66 -8.49 -13.03
C GLY A 48 2.90 -9.51 -11.93
N ILE A 49 4.11 -9.51 -11.38
CA ILE A 49 4.54 -10.41 -10.30
C ILE A 49 4.03 -9.87 -8.99
N PHE A 50 3.26 -10.66 -8.25
CA PHE A 50 2.73 -10.29 -6.96
C PHE A 50 3.82 -10.38 -5.87
N CYS A 51 4.04 -9.29 -5.16
CA CYS A 51 5.10 -9.12 -4.17
C CYS A 51 4.62 -9.57 -2.78
N VAL A 52 4.61 -10.88 -2.54
CA VAL A 52 4.04 -11.49 -1.33
C VAL A 52 4.87 -11.13 -0.09
N GLY A 53 4.19 -10.62 0.93
CA GLY A 53 4.78 -10.31 2.24
C GLY A 53 5.73 -9.12 2.22
N GLN A 54 5.61 -8.23 1.22
CA GLN A 54 6.24 -6.92 1.27
C GLN A 54 5.68 -6.11 2.45
N THR A 55 6.50 -5.25 3.05
CA THR A 55 6.12 -4.43 4.23
C THR A 55 6.38 -2.93 4.03
N THR A 56 6.95 -2.58 2.88
CA THR A 56 7.41 -1.22 2.59
C THR A 56 6.29 -0.33 2.09
N ILE A 57 5.41 -0.86 1.25
CA ILE A 57 4.30 -0.12 0.64
C ILE A 57 3.05 -0.34 1.47
N ASN A 58 2.61 0.69 2.18
CA ASN A 58 1.41 0.64 3.03
C ASN A 58 0.30 1.59 2.54
N SER A 59 0.60 2.40 1.52
CA SER A 59 -0.32 3.40 0.99
C SER A 59 -0.06 3.70 -0.49
N CYS A 60 -0.99 4.40 -1.14
CA CYS A 60 -0.72 4.96 -2.47
C CYS A 60 0.43 5.97 -2.48
N GLY A 61 0.62 6.72 -1.39
CA GLY A 61 1.73 7.66 -1.28
C GLY A 61 3.07 6.95 -1.31
N ASP A 62 3.18 5.81 -0.62
CA ASP A 62 4.38 4.98 -0.68
C ASP A 62 4.57 4.41 -2.08
N CYS A 63 3.51 3.88 -2.69
CA CYS A 63 3.58 3.37 -4.06
C CYS A 63 4.16 4.40 -5.05
N GLN A 64 3.67 5.64 -4.98
CA GLN A 64 4.14 6.74 -5.82
C GLN A 64 5.60 7.13 -5.54
N ARG A 65 6.03 7.12 -4.27
CA ARG A 65 7.44 7.36 -3.90
C ARG A 65 8.40 6.34 -4.49
N TYR A 66 7.95 5.10 -4.65
CA TYR A 66 8.69 4.02 -5.33
C TYR A 66 8.51 4.02 -6.85
N GLY A 67 7.92 5.07 -7.43
CA GLY A 67 7.73 5.20 -8.87
C GLY A 67 6.62 4.32 -9.46
N GLY A 68 5.76 3.76 -8.60
CA GLY A 68 4.63 2.94 -9.01
C GLY A 68 3.38 3.74 -9.36
N ARG A 69 2.44 3.09 -10.06
CA ARG A 69 1.07 3.60 -10.22
C ARG A 69 0.17 2.96 -9.19
N CYS A 70 -0.60 3.79 -8.51
CA CYS A 70 -1.55 3.34 -7.51
C CYS A 70 -3.00 3.44 -8.00
N SER A 71 -3.82 2.47 -7.61
CA SER A 71 -5.28 2.49 -7.72
C SER A 71 -5.87 2.13 -6.36
N SER A 72 -6.68 3.01 -5.79
CA SER A 72 -7.38 2.77 -4.52
C SER A 72 -8.86 2.52 -4.75
N PHE A 73 -9.39 1.40 -4.26
CA PHE A 73 -10.81 1.06 -4.31
C PHE A 73 -11.30 0.70 -2.90
N SER A 74 -12.14 1.57 -2.32
CA SER A 74 -12.71 1.41 -0.97
C SER A 74 -11.65 1.10 0.09
N PHE A 75 -11.39 -0.17 0.37
CA PHE A 75 -10.45 -0.67 1.39
C PHE A 75 -9.19 -1.34 0.82
N LEU A 76 -9.01 -1.33 -0.51
CA LEU A 76 -7.90 -2.01 -1.20
C LEU A 76 -7.05 -0.98 -1.93
N VAL A 77 -5.74 -1.06 -1.71
CA VAL A 77 -4.73 -0.29 -2.44
C VAL A 77 -3.99 -1.25 -3.37
N GLN A 78 -4.11 -1.03 -4.67
CA GLN A 78 -3.34 -1.74 -5.67
C GLN A 78 -2.17 -0.87 -6.12
N CYS A 79 -0.95 -1.35 -5.93
CA CYS A 79 0.28 -0.71 -6.38
C CYS A 79 0.93 -1.52 -7.50
N ASN A 80 1.24 -0.89 -8.63
CA ASN A 80 1.97 -1.51 -9.73
C ASN A 80 3.32 -0.79 -9.91
N LEU A 81 4.42 -1.49 -9.63
CA LEU A 81 5.79 -1.03 -9.81
C LEU A 81 6.30 -1.40 -11.21
N PHE A 82 6.52 -0.38 -12.04
CA PHE A 82 7.00 -0.55 -13.41
C PHE A 82 8.51 -0.63 -13.43
#